data_AF-A0A7C4JXW7-F1
#
_entry.id   AF-A0A7C4JXW7-F1
#
_cell.length_a   1.000
_cell.length_b   1.000
_cell.length_c   1.000
_cell.angle_alpha   90.00
_cell.angle_beta   90.00
_cell.angle_gamma   90.00
#
_symmetry.space_group_name_H-M   'P 1'
#
loop_
_entity.id
_entity.type
_entity.pdbx_description
1 polymer ?
#
loop_
_entity_poly.entity_id
_entity_poly.type
_entity_poly.pdbx_seq_one_letter_code
_entity_poly.pdbx_strand_id
1 'polypeptide(L)'
;MTKQSTPEFDDVKPTQQSEDKKGKKLGAKDFISGRILTHEIISGQMPYIIFLVVLAIIYIANNYHYNNLLRAELKLRKEVKNLRAESITTAAQYMSISRQSEVVKLVEEKGLGLIESRVPPKKLK
;
A
#
# COMPACT_ATOMS: atom_id res chain seq x y z
N MET A 1 -74.10 -59.62 -0.93
CA MET A 1 -74.31 -58.24 -0.43
C MET A 1 -73.47 -58.12 0.84
N THR A 2 -72.45 -57.28 1.01
CA THR A 2 -71.83 -56.20 0.22
C THR A 2 -70.40 -56.02 0.80
N LYS A 3 -69.47 -55.59 -0.06
CA LYS A 3 -68.02 -55.45 0.17
C LYS A 3 -67.66 -54.29 1.11
N GLN A 4 -66.44 -54.39 1.65
CA GLN A 4 -65.54 -53.30 2.05
C GLN A 4 -65.59 -52.09 1.11
N SER A 5 -65.37 -50.91 1.69
CA SER A 5 -64.41 -49.88 1.25
C SER A 5 -64.99 -48.49 1.52
N THR A 6 -64.46 -47.80 2.51
CA THR A 6 -64.50 -46.34 2.54
C THR A 6 -63.50 -45.85 1.51
N PRO A 7 -63.93 -45.03 0.55
CA PRO A 7 -63.16 -43.83 0.29
C PRO A 7 -64.06 -42.61 0.02
N GLU A 8 -63.41 -41.45 0.03
CA GLU A 8 -63.86 -40.17 -0.52
C GLU A 8 -64.91 -39.37 0.27
N PHE A 9 -64.40 -38.38 1.00
CA PHE A 9 -64.92 -37.03 0.85
C PHE A 9 -63.76 -36.08 0.54
N ASP A 10 -63.88 -35.48 -0.64
CA ASP A 10 -63.05 -34.45 -1.23
C ASP A 10 -62.89 -33.22 -0.33
N ASP A 11 -61.62 -32.87 -0.13
CA ASP A 11 -60.99 -31.63 -0.58
C ASP A 11 -61.64 -30.24 -0.35
N VAL A 12 -60.69 -29.37 0.02
CA VAL A 12 -60.66 -27.90 -0.08
C VAL A 12 -61.31 -27.10 1.05
N LYS A 13 -60.45 -26.74 2.02
CA LYS A 13 -60.55 -25.46 2.75
C LYS A 13 -59.22 -24.69 2.58
N PRO A 14 -59.25 -23.37 2.31
CA PRO A 14 -58.27 -22.72 1.47
C PRO A 14 -56.95 -22.41 2.19
N THR A 15 -55.89 -22.67 1.43
CA THR A 15 -54.52 -22.19 1.51
C THR A 15 -54.36 -20.82 2.17
N GLN A 16 -53.65 -20.79 3.30
CA GLN A 16 -52.81 -19.67 3.70
C GLN A 16 -51.56 -20.19 4.41
N GLN A 17 -50.42 -20.16 3.70
CA GLN A 17 -49.22 -19.42 4.12
C GLN A 17 -48.11 -19.65 3.10
N SER A 18 -48.02 -18.69 2.17
CA SER A 18 -46.80 -18.15 1.58
C SER A 18 -45.54 -19.01 1.62
N GLU A 19 -45.43 -19.94 0.67
CA GLU A 19 -44.11 -20.33 0.17
C GLU A 19 -43.64 -19.27 -0.83
N ASP A 20 -43.15 -18.16 -0.28
CA ASP A 20 -42.24 -17.28 -0.98
C ASP A 20 -41.03 -18.15 -1.37
N LYS A 21 -41.01 -18.62 -2.62
CA LYS A 21 -39.82 -19.09 -3.33
C LYS A 21 -38.83 -17.92 -3.45
N LYS A 22 -38.23 -17.51 -2.32
CA LYS A 22 -37.11 -16.58 -2.31
C LYS A 22 -35.90 -17.36 -2.75
N GLY A 23 -35.61 -17.24 -4.04
CA GLY A 23 -34.40 -17.74 -4.67
C GLY A 23 -33.22 -17.55 -3.72
N LYS A 24 -32.53 -18.66 -3.46
CA LYS A 24 -31.32 -18.74 -2.64
C LYS A 24 -30.33 -17.69 -3.14
N LYS A 25 -30.39 -16.49 -2.58
CA LYS A 25 -29.30 -15.54 -2.63
C LYS A 25 -28.27 -16.10 -1.66
N LEU A 26 -27.36 -16.93 -2.17
CA LEU A 26 -26.10 -17.25 -1.50
C LEU A 26 -25.37 -15.91 -1.30
N GLY A 27 -25.71 -15.24 -0.21
CA GLY A 27 -25.24 -13.91 0.14
C GLY A 27 -24.22 -14.02 1.25
N ALA A 28 -23.40 -12.99 1.40
CA ALA A 28 -22.39 -12.85 2.46
C ALA A 28 -22.86 -13.25 3.88
N LYS A 29 -24.18 -13.25 4.14
CA LYS A 29 -24.80 -13.79 5.37
C LYS A 29 -24.56 -15.28 5.59
N ASP A 30 -24.56 -16.11 4.55
CA ASP A 30 -24.27 -17.55 4.66
C ASP A 30 -22.78 -17.83 4.89
N PHE A 31 -21.92 -16.95 4.39
CA PHE A 31 -20.47 -16.97 4.66
C PHE A 31 -20.15 -16.55 6.10
N ILE A 32 -20.74 -15.45 6.57
CA ILE A 32 -20.54 -14.97 7.96
C ILE A 32 -21.22 -15.89 8.97
N SER A 33 -22.38 -16.48 8.64
CA SER A 33 -23.09 -17.42 9.54
C SER A 33 -22.43 -18.79 9.65
N GLY A 34 -21.32 -19.03 8.94
CA GLY A 34 -20.54 -20.26 9.09
C GLY A 34 -21.23 -21.51 8.53
N ARG A 35 -22.36 -21.39 7.83
CA ARG A 35 -23.05 -22.51 7.19
C ARG A 35 -22.17 -23.21 6.14
N ILE A 36 -21.27 -22.46 5.50
CA ILE A 36 -20.24 -23.00 4.60
C ILE A 36 -19.19 -23.83 5.37
N LEU A 37 -18.86 -23.49 6.62
CA LEU A 37 -17.92 -24.26 7.44
C LEU A 37 -18.53 -25.59 7.93
N THR A 38 -19.86 -25.71 7.97
CA THR A 38 -20.56 -26.92 8.42
C THR A 38 -20.71 -27.99 7.33
N HIS A 39 -20.23 -27.74 6.12
CA HIS A 39 -20.26 -28.73 5.03
C HIS A 39 -19.45 -29.98 5.45
N GLU A 40 -19.98 -31.17 5.17
CA GLU A 40 -19.42 -32.46 5.64
C GLU A 40 -17.95 -32.69 5.23
N ILE A 41 -17.56 -32.09 4.11
CA ILE A 41 -16.18 -32.11 3.58
C ILE A 41 -15.24 -31.24 4.43
N ILE A 42 -15.75 -30.13 4.97
CA ILE A 42 -15.00 -29.12 5.71
C ILE A 42 -14.93 -29.46 7.20
N SER A 43 -16.01 -30.04 7.77
CA SER A 43 -16.06 -30.45 9.17
C SER A 43 -15.06 -31.58 9.49
N GLY A 44 -14.74 -32.46 8.52
CA GLY A 44 -13.69 -33.47 8.67
C GLY A 44 -12.26 -32.92 8.70
N GLN A 45 -12.05 -31.66 8.29
CA GLN A 45 -10.73 -31.03 8.11
C GLN A 45 -10.53 -29.79 8.99
N MET A 46 -11.31 -29.64 10.06
CA MET A 46 -11.20 -28.52 11.02
C MET A 46 -9.77 -28.17 11.48
N PRO A 47 -8.87 -29.12 11.82
CA PRO A 47 -7.50 -28.77 12.19
C PRO A 47 -6.72 -28.06 11.07
N TYR A 48 -7.00 -28.38 9.80
CA TYR A 48 -6.37 -27.74 8.66
C TYR A 48 -6.84 -26.29 8.48
N ILE A 49 -8.12 -26.00 8.72
CA ILE A 49 -8.63 -24.62 8.68
C ILE A 49 -7.99 -23.77 9.76
N ILE A 50 -7.86 -24.29 10.98
CA ILE A 50 -7.19 -23.59 12.07
C ILE A 50 -5.74 -23.30 11.70
N PHE A 51 -5.04 -24.25 11.09
CA PHE A 51 -3.70 -24.05 10.56
C PHE A 51 -3.64 -22.91 9.54
N LEU A 52 -4.57 -22.86 8.58
CA LEU A 52 -4.63 -21.76 7.60
C LEU A 52 -4.93 -20.41 8.24
N VAL A 53 -5.78 -20.36 9.28
CA VAL A 53 -6.06 -19.12 10.03
C VAL A 53 -4.80 -18.64 10.76
N VAL A 54 -4.05 -19.55 11.40
CA VAL A 54 -2.76 -19.22 12.03
C VAL A 54 -1.77 -18.69 10.98
N LEU A 55 -1.69 -19.32 9.82
CA LEU A 55 -0.84 -18.86 8.73
C LEU A 55 -1.25 -17.48 8.22
N ALA A 56 -2.56 -17.20 8.13
CA ALA A 56 -3.09 -15.89 7.77
C ALA A 56 -2.72 -14.82 8.81
N ILE A 57 -2.78 -15.13 10.10
CA ILE A 57 -2.35 -14.22 11.18
C ILE A 57 -0.85 -13.91 11.05
N ILE A 58 -0.01 -14.94 10.85
CA ILE A 58 1.44 -14.77 10.65
C ILE A 58 1.71 -13.89 9.42
N TYR A 59 0.98 -14.12 8.33
CA TYR A 59 1.10 -13.33 7.10
C TYR A 59 0.76 -11.85 7.33
N ILE A 60 -0.36 -11.57 8.01
CA ILE A 60 -0.76 -10.19 8.33
C ILE A 60 0.27 -9.51 9.23
N ALA A 61 0.78 -10.23 10.24
CA ALA A 61 1.83 -9.72 11.13
C ALA A 61 3.11 -9.36 10.37
N ASN A 62 3.56 -10.22 9.46
CA ASN A 62 4.73 -9.96 8.62
C ASN A 62 4.52 -8.74 7.70
N ASN A 63 3.35 -8.64 7.08
CA ASN A 63 3.00 -7.50 6.23
C ASN A 63 3.02 -6.17 7.01
N TYR A 64 2.58 -6.17 8.27
CA TYR A 64 2.65 -4.98 9.12
C TYR A 64 4.09 -4.53 9.40
N HIS A 65 5.00 -5.47 9.63
CA HIS A 65 6.43 -5.16 9.78
C HIS A 65 7.04 -4.55 8.51
N TYR A 66 6.67 -5.08 7.33
CA TYR A 66 7.14 -4.54 6.05
C TYR A 66 6.74 -3.08 5.86
N ASN A 67 5.51 -2.71 6.22
CA ASN A 67 5.02 -1.33 6.09
C ASN A 67 5.84 -0.33 6.93
N ASN A 68 6.27 -0.72 8.13
CA ASN A 68 7.09 0.13 8.98
C ASN A 68 8.52 0.26 8.45
N LEU A 69 9.10 -0.84 7.97
CA LEU A 69 10.42 -0.84 7.33
C LEU A 69 10.43 0.03 6.07
N LEU A 70 9.39 -0.07 5.24
CA LEU A 70 9.23 0.72 4.04
C LEU A 70 9.21 2.23 4.34
N ARG A 71 8.54 2.65 5.42
CA ARG A 71 8.53 4.07 5.84
C ARG A 71 9.92 4.56 6.25
N ALA A 72 10.66 3.75 7.00
CA ALA A 72 12.03 4.08 7.40
C ALA A 72 12.96 4.19 6.18
N GLU A 73 12.82 3.26 5.25
CA GLU A 73 13.59 3.23 4.00
C GLU A 73 13.35 4.48 3.15
N LEU A 74 12.09 4.89 2.97
CA LEU A 74 11.73 6.11 2.25
C LEU A 74 12.27 7.37 2.93
N LYS A 75 12.23 7.45 4.27
CA LYS A 75 12.78 8.57 5.03
C LYS A 75 14.29 8.67 4.81
N LEU A 76 15.00 7.55 4.94
CA LEU A 76 16.45 7.49 4.78
C LEU A 76 16.87 7.87 3.36
N ARG A 77 16.18 7.36 2.34
CA ARG A 77 16.43 7.75 0.93
C ARG A 77 16.23 9.24 0.70
N LYS A 78 15.17 9.82 1.28
CA LYS A 78 14.89 11.26 1.19
C LYS A 78 16.02 12.07 1.84
N GLU A 79 16.50 11.64 2.99
CA GLU A 79 17.59 12.30 3.71
C GLU A 79 18.90 12.27 2.91
N VAL A 80 19.28 11.12 2.36
CA VAL A 80 20.45 11.00 1.47
C VAL A 80 20.32 11.92 0.25
N LYS A 81 19.13 11.99 -0.36
CA LYS A 81 18.88 12.90 -1.49
C LYS A 81 19.02 14.36 -1.07
N ASN A 82 18.52 14.73 0.10
CA ASN A 82 18.62 16.09 0.63
C ASN A 82 20.07 16.48 0.91
N LEU A 83 20.83 15.63 1.60
CA LEU A 83 22.26 15.82 1.87
C LEU A 83 23.07 15.99 0.58
N ARG A 84 22.79 15.18 -0.45
CA ARG A 84 23.42 15.36 -1.77
C ARG A 84 23.08 16.71 -2.38
N ALA A 85 21.82 17.09 -2.39
CA ALA A 85 21.39 18.38 -2.92
C ALA A 85 22.09 19.54 -2.17
N GLU A 86 22.10 19.48 -0.84
CA GLU A 86 22.77 20.46 0.01
C GLU A 86 24.26 20.56 -0.28
N SER A 87 24.97 19.43 -0.42
CA SER A 87 26.40 19.44 -0.76
C SER A 87 26.68 20.09 -2.12
N ILE A 88 25.83 19.82 -3.12
CA ILE A 88 25.96 20.39 -4.46
C ILE A 88 25.66 21.88 -4.42
N THR A 89 24.59 22.28 -3.73
CA THR A 89 24.20 23.69 -3.59
C THR A 89 25.26 24.49 -2.84
N THR A 90 25.80 23.98 -1.74
CA THR A 90 26.86 24.65 -0.98
C THR A 90 28.14 24.79 -1.80
N ALA A 91 28.54 23.73 -2.51
CA ALA A 91 29.68 23.80 -3.42
C ALA A 91 29.44 24.81 -4.56
N ALA A 92 28.23 24.85 -5.11
CA ALA A 92 27.84 25.81 -6.14
C ALA A 92 27.84 27.26 -5.63
N GLN A 93 27.40 27.51 -4.40
CA GLN A 93 27.49 28.82 -3.77
C GLN A 93 28.94 29.28 -3.61
N TYR A 94 29.81 28.39 -3.11
CA TYR A 94 31.25 28.67 -3.02
C TYR A 94 31.88 28.96 -4.38
N MET A 95 31.57 28.14 -5.39
CA MET A 95 32.02 28.35 -6.76
C MET A 95 31.50 29.67 -7.35
N SER A 96 30.27 30.06 -7.03
CA SER A 96 29.70 31.34 -7.47
C SER A 96 30.49 32.51 -6.91
N ILE A 97 30.78 32.50 -5.60
CA ILE A 97 31.53 33.59 -4.93
C ILE A 97 32.99 33.63 -5.42
N SER A 98 33.62 32.47 -5.60
CA SER A 98 35.01 32.37 -6.06
C SER A 98 35.18 32.53 -7.58
N ARG A 99 34.08 32.69 -8.33
CA ARG A 99 34.11 32.85 -9.77
C ARG A 99 34.84 34.14 -10.14
N GLN A 100 35.77 34.06 -11.08
CA GLN A 100 36.60 35.21 -11.52
C GLN A 100 35.76 36.45 -11.85
N SER A 101 34.63 36.28 -12.54
CA SER A 101 33.73 37.40 -12.87
C SER A 101 33.06 38.05 -11.65
N GLU A 102 32.77 37.29 -10.59
CA GLU A 102 32.22 37.83 -9.32
C GLU A 102 33.33 38.51 -8.51
N VAL A 103 34.52 37.92 -8.49
CA VAL A 103 35.69 38.51 -7.83
C VAL A 103 36.07 39.85 -8.46
N VAL A 104 36.06 39.96 -9.80
CA VAL A 104 36.33 41.22 -10.51
C VAL A 104 35.29 42.29 -10.15
N LYS A 105 33.99 41.94 -10.12
CA LYS A 105 32.94 42.88 -9.67
C LYS A 105 33.15 43.33 -8.22
N LEU A 106 33.43 42.41 -7.31
CA LEU A 106 33.71 42.70 -5.90
C LEU A 106 34.94 43.60 -5.72
N VAL A 107 35.95 43.44 -6.56
CA VAL A 107 37.18 44.26 -6.59
C VAL A 107 36.89 45.68 -7.09
N GLU A 108 36.04 45.82 -8.11
CA GLU A 108 35.57 47.09 -8.64
C GLU A 108 34.69 47.83 -7.60
N GLU A 109 33.72 47.15 -7.00
CA GLU A 109 32.85 47.71 -5.95
C GLU A 109 33.63 48.18 -4.72
N LYS A 110 34.68 47.45 -4.33
CA LYS A 110 35.54 47.81 -3.19
C LYS A 110 36.62 48.85 -3.55
N GLY A 111 36.67 49.31 -4.81
CA GLY A 111 37.60 50.36 -5.25
C GLY A 111 39.08 49.96 -5.16
N LEU A 112 39.40 48.66 -5.21
CA LEU A 112 40.75 48.15 -4.98
C LEU A 112 41.71 48.38 -6.15
N GLY A 113 41.24 48.90 -7.29
CA GLY A 113 42.08 49.29 -8.43
C GLY A 113 42.82 48.14 -9.14
N LEU A 114 42.46 46.88 -8.84
CA LEU A 114 43.08 45.70 -9.41
C LEU A 114 42.42 45.36 -10.76
N ILE A 115 43.23 45.12 -11.79
CA ILE A 115 42.78 44.83 -13.16
C ILE A 115 43.21 43.41 -13.51
N GLU A 116 42.31 42.64 -14.12
CA GLU A 116 42.61 41.25 -14.52
C GLU A 116 43.74 41.22 -15.57
N SER A 117 44.79 40.43 -15.30
CA SER A 117 45.92 40.27 -16.22
C SER A 117 45.52 39.42 -17.42
N ARG A 118 45.28 40.06 -18.56
CA ARG A 118 44.93 39.40 -19.84
C ARG A 118 46.13 38.80 -20.58
N VAL A 119 47.34 39.01 -20.05
CA VAL A 119 48.59 38.58 -20.68
C VAL A 119 49.19 37.43 -19.88
N PRO A 120 49.48 36.27 -20.49
CA PRO A 120 50.07 35.14 -19.76
C PRO A 120 51.50 35.45 -19.31
N PRO A 121 51.92 35.02 -18.11
CA PRO A 121 53.26 35.30 -17.58
C PRO A 121 54.32 34.55 -18.39
N LYS A 122 55.36 35.27 -18.83
CA LYS A 122 56.52 34.68 -19.52
C LYS A 122 57.54 34.19 -18.50
N LYS A 123 58.07 32.98 -18.69
CA LYS A 123 59.20 32.49 -17.89
C LYS A 123 60.42 33.41 -18.12
N LEU A 124 61.01 33.89 -17.03
CA LEU A 124 62.31 34.56 -17.06
C LEU A 124 63.38 33.49 -17.32
N LYS A 125 64.31 33.80 -18.22
CA LYS A 125 65.39 32.90 -18.68
C LYS A 125 66.58 32.97 -17.74
#